data_AF-A0A932KD83-F1
#
_entry.id   AF-A0A932KD83-F1
#
_cell.length_a   1.000
_cell.length_b   1.000
_cell.length_c   1.000
_cell.angle_alpha   90.00
_cell.angle_beta   90.00
_cell.angle_gamma   90.00
#
_symmetry.space_group_name_H-M   'P 1'
#
loop_
_entity.id
_entity.type
_entity.pdbx_description
1 polymer ?
#
loop_
_entity_poly.entity_id
_entity_poly.type
_entity_poly.pdbx_seq_one_letter_code
_entity_poly.pdbx_strand_id
1 'polypeptide(L)'
;MDPIVHFEIPVDTMDRAKKFYASIFGWNLQDWPMPDGSNYVGIRTTPIDEKTRLPLKPGAINGGMMKRNDTITYPIIAANVKS
;
A
#
# COMPACT_ATOMS: atom_id res chain seq x y z
N MET A 1 -14.44 17.80 -4.05
CA MET A 1 -14.01 17.10 -2.83
C MET A 1 -12.77 16.32 -3.21
N ASP A 2 -11.74 16.45 -2.39
CA ASP A 2 -10.42 15.87 -2.61
C ASP A 2 -10.36 14.51 -1.90
N PRO A 3 -10.30 13.38 -2.64
CA PRO A 3 -10.44 12.06 -2.04
C PRO A 3 -9.15 11.60 -1.36
N ILE A 4 -9.30 10.72 -0.39
CA ILE A 4 -8.20 9.82 0.00
C ILE A 4 -7.93 8.87 -1.17
N VAL A 5 -6.65 8.70 -1.52
CA VAL A 5 -6.24 7.93 -2.70
C VAL A 5 -5.27 6.79 -2.39
N HIS A 6 -4.58 6.84 -1.24
CA HIS A 6 -3.57 5.84 -0.88
C HIS A 6 -3.38 5.75 0.63
N PHE A 7 -2.85 4.61 1.08
CA PHE A 7 -2.41 4.43 2.46
C PHE A 7 -1.04 3.75 2.53
N GLU A 8 -0.29 4.00 3.60
CA GLU A 8 0.95 3.28 3.87
C GLU A 8 0.94 2.69 5.28
N ILE A 9 1.39 1.45 5.41
CA ILE A 9 1.47 0.72 6.68
C ILE A 9 2.95 0.51 7.03
N PRO A 10 3.49 1.18 8.07
CA PRO A 10 4.81 0.85 8.58
C PRO A 10 4.78 -0.48 9.35
N VAL A 11 5.65 -1.41 8.95
CA VAL A 11 5.73 -2.76 9.53
C VAL A 11 7.12 -3.03 10.11
N ASP A 12 7.17 -3.73 11.24
CA ASP A 12 8.46 -4.08 11.87
C ASP A 12 9.04 -5.36 11.26
N THR A 13 8.18 -6.31 10.92
CA THR A 13 8.54 -7.61 10.32
C THR A 13 7.72 -7.83 9.06
N MET A 14 8.36 -7.61 7.90
CA MET A 14 7.71 -7.64 6.59
C MET A 14 7.01 -8.99 6.32
N ASP A 15 7.70 -10.11 6.52
CA ASP A 15 7.12 -11.44 6.25
C ASP A 15 5.91 -11.76 7.12
N ARG A 16 5.94 -11.33 8.39
CA ARG A 16 4.80 -11.50 9.31
C ARG A 16 3.60 -10.69 8.81
N ALA A 17 3.83 -9.43 8.44
CA ALA A 17 2.78 -8.55 7.94
C ALA A 17 2.19 -9.08 6.63
N LYS A 18 3.03 -9.48 5.66
CA LYS A 18 2.57 -10.04 4.39
C LYS A 18 1.68 -11.26 4.59
N LYS A 19 2.13 -12.21 5.43
CA LYS A 19 1.34 -13.41 5.76
C LYS A 19 0.00 -13.06 6.39
N PHE A 20 0.00 -12.15 7.36
CA PHE A 20 -1.23 -11.73 8.06
C PHE A 20 -2.23 -11.04 7.11
N TYR A 21 -1.81 -10.02 6.38
CA TYR A 21 -2.73 -9.26 5.52
C TYR A 21 -3.24 -10.10 4.34
N ALA A 22 -2.40 -10.96 3.77
CA ALA A 22 -2.82 -11.88 2.73
C ALA A 22 -3.80 -12.94 3.26
N SER A 23 -3.58 -13.51 4.45
CA SER A 23 -4.43 -14.59 4.97
C SER A 23 -5.77 -14.11 5.51
N ILE A 24 -5.80 -12.97 6.20
CA ILE A 24 -7.01 -12.46 6.84
C ILE A 24 -7.90 -11.71 5.86
N PHE A 25 -7.31 -10.87 5.00
CA PHE A 25 -8.08 -10.00 4.10
C PHE A 25 -8.09 -10.45 2.65
N GLY A 26 -7.29 -11.46 2.29
CA GLY A 26 -7.15 -11.90 0.90
C GLY A 26 -6.49 -10.84 0.00
N TRP A 27 -5.77 -9.88 0.58
CA TRP A 27 -5.11 -8.82 -0.18
C TRP A 27 -3.96 -9.37 -1.03
N ASN A 28 -3.80 -8.82 -2.23
CA ASN A 28 -2.69 -9.15 -3.10
C ASN A 28 -1.51 -8.22 -2.81
N LEU A 29 -0.34 -8.81 -2.53
CA LEU A 29 0.86 -8.11 -2.09
C LEU A 29 1.98 -8.32 -3.10
N GLN A 30 2.60 -7.24 -3.56
CA GLN A 30 3.65 -7.27 -4.58
C GLN A 30 4.91 -6.58 -4.10
N ASP A 31 6.04 -7.30 -4.09
CA ASP A 31 7.35 -6.73 -3.75
C ASP A 31 7.88 -5.82 -4.86
N TRP A 32 8.24 -4.60 -4.50
CA TRP A 32 8.88 -3.60 -5.34
C TRP A 32 10.23 -3.21 -4.70
N PRO A 33 11.33 -3.85 -5.15
CA PRO A 33 12.67 -3.50 -4.71
C PRO A 33 12.99 -2.04 -5.06
N MET A 34 13.48 -1.29 -4.08
CA MET A 34 13.81 0.13 -4.24
C MET A 34 15.32 0.32 -4.51
N PRO A 35 15.72 1.39 -5.21
CA PRO A 35 17.14 1.64 -5.53
C PRO A 35 18.05 1.79 -4.31
N ASP A 36 17.50 2.17 -3.15
CA ASP A 36 18.22 2.30 -1.88
C ASP A 36 18.42 0.96 -1.14
N GLY A 37 18.04 -0.16 -1.76
CA GLY A 37 18.12 -1.50 -1.19
C GLY A 37 16.98 -1.82 -0.21
N SER A 38 16.07 -0.87 0.04
CA SER A 38 14.84 -1.16 0.76
C SER A 38 13.84 -1.91 -0.13
N ASN A 39 12.81 -2.48 0.48
CA ASN A 39 11.71 -3.11 -0.25
C ASN A 39 10.40 -2.46 0.15
N TYR A 40 9.71 -1.91 -0.84
CA TYR A 40 8.34 -1.44 -0.71
C TYR A 40 7.39 -2.54 -1.18
N VAL A 41 6.32 -2.80 -0.44
CA VAL A 41 5.33 -3.81 -0.84
C VAL A 41 4.04 -3.11 -1.21
N GLY A 42 3.67 -3.17 -2.48
CA GLY A 42 2.38 -2.70 -2.96
C GLY A 42 1.24 -3.58 -2.44
N ILE A 43 0.18 -2.95 -1.95
CA ILE A 43 -1.01 -3.61 -1.41
C ILE A 43 -2.18 -3.34 -2.34
N ARG A 44 -2.71 -4.38 -2.98
CA ARG A 44 -3.95 -4.34 -3.74
C ARG A 44 -5.08 -4.92 -2.90
N THR A 45 -6.03 -4.07 -2.52
CA THR A 45 -7.20 -4.42 -1.70
C THR A 45 -8.41 -4.82 -2.54
N THR A 46 -8.37 -4.51 -3.83
CA THR A 46 -9.43 -4.77 -4.82
C THR A 46 -8.78 -5.05 -6.18
N PRO A 47 -9.49 -5.72 -7.11
CA PRO A 47 -9.07 -5.80 -8.51
C PRO A 47 -8.79 -4.42 -9.11
N ILE A 48 -7.78 -4.36 -9.98
CA ILE A 48 -7.34 -3.15 -10.67
C ILE A 48 -7.40 -3.35 -12.18
N ASP A 49 -7.46 -2.25 -12.93
CA ASP A 49 -7.12 -2.25 -14.35
C ASP A 49 -5.60 -2.35 -14.50
N GLU A 50 -5.10 -3.38 -15.19
CA GLU A 50 -3.66 -3.63 -15.26
C GLU A 50 -2.88 -2.60 -16.09
N LYS A 51 -3.55 -1.84 -16.97
CA LYS A 51 -2.92 -0.80 -17.80
C LYS A 51 -2.78 0.51 -17.02
N THR A 52 -3.86 0.97 -16.41
CA THR A 52 -3.93 2.24 -15.68
C THR A 52 -3.51 2.11 -14.21
N ARG A 53 -3.47 0.87 -13.69
CA ARG A 53 -3.23 0.53 -12.29
C ARG A 53 -4.27 1.06 -11.30
N LEU A 54 -5.40 1.55 -11.79
CA LEU A 54 -6.49 2.08 -10.96
C LEU A 54 -7.41 0.95 -10.44
N PRO A 55 -7.93 1.07 -9.21
CA PRO A 55 -9.01 0.22 -8.71
C PRO A 55 -10.21 0.17 -9.65
N LEU A 56 -10.73 -1.04 -9.92
CA LEU A 56 -11.95 -1.22 -10.71
C LEU A 56 -13.21 -0.86 -9.93
N LYS A 57 -13.18 -1.02 -8.60
CA LYS A 57 -14.30 -0.67 -7.72
C LYS A 57 -14.27 0.83 -7.41
N PRO A 58 -15.33 1.60 -7.75
CA PRO A 58 -15.39 3.02 -7.42
C PRO A 58 -15.21 3.29 -5.93
N GLY A 59 -14.36 4.26 -5.59
CA GLY A 59 -14.07 4.68 -4.21
C GLY A 59 -13.14 3.74 -3.43
N ALA A 60 -12.72 2.60 -4.00
CA ALA A 60 -11.70 1.76 -3.37
C ALA A 60 -10.31 2.39 -3.54
N ILE A 61 -9.45 2.19 -2.54
CA ILE A 61 -8.05 2.64 -2.56
C ILE A 61 -7.12 1.46 -2.32
N ASN A 62 -5.93 1.56 -2.89
CA ASN A 62 -4.83 0.64 -2.65
C ASN A 62 -3.80 1.31 -1.75
N GLY A 63 -2.75 0.60 -1.41
CA GLY A 63 -1.76 1.09 -0.47
C GLY A 63 -0.39 0.49 -0.65
N GLY A 64 0.43 0.70 0.37
CA GLY A 64 1.73 0.07 0.52
C GLY A 64 2.00 -0.33 1.95
N MET A 65 2.99 -1.19 2.12
CA MET A 65 3.68 -1.35 3.39
C MET A 65 5.18 -1.26 3.18
N MET A 66 5.86 -0.71 4.17
CA MET A 66 7.31 -0.58 4.18
C MET A 66 7.83 -0.77 5.60
N LYS A 67 9.14 -1.01 5.71
CA LYS A 67 9.74 -1.17 7.03
C LYS A 67 9.64 0.14 7.81
N ARG A 68 9.15 0.06 9.05
CA ARG A 68 9.14 1.19 9.98
C ARG A 68 10.55 1.75 10.14
N ASN A 69 10.67 3.07 10.16
CA ASN A 69 11.92 3.80 10.37
C ASN A 69 11.67 5.07 11.18
N ASP A 70 12.69 5.91 11.35
CA ASP A 70 12.62 7.12 12.18
C ASP A 70 11.63 8.18 11.66
N THR A 71 11.28 8.15 10.36
CA THR A 71 10.36 9.12 9.74
C THR A 71 8.96 8.57 9.53
N ILE A 72 8.82 7.26 9.29
CA ILE A 72 7.57 6.57 9.00
C ILE A 72 7.24 5.65 10.18
N THR A 73 6.68 6.26 11.22
CA THR A 73 6.35 5.61 12.50
C THR A 73 4.86 5.38 12.70
N TYR A 74 4.00 5.84 11.81
CA TYR A 74 2.55 5.65 11.89
C TYR A 74 1.95 5.44 10.49
N PRO A 75 0.76 4.83 10.39
CA PRO A 75 0.07 4.73 9.13
C PRO A 75 -0.12 6.12 8.49
N ILE A 76 0.15 6.19 7.19
CA ILE A 76 0.00 7.41 6.40
C ILE A 76 -1.24 7.26 5.54
N ILE A 77 -2.03 8.33 5.43
CA ILE A 77 -3.18 8.42 4.54
C ILE A 77 -2.94 9.58 3.58
N ALA A 78 -2.89 9.31 2.28
CA ALA A 78 -2.64 10.32 1.27
C ALA A 78 -3.95 10.83 0.67
N ALA A 79 -4.13 12.15 0.68
CA ALA A 79 -5.22 12.84 0.00
C ALA A 79 -4.73 13.44 -1.32
N ASN A 80 -5.54 13.36 -2.36
CA ASN A 80 -5.25 14.03 -3.63
C ASN A 80 -5.71 15.49 -3.54
N VAL A 81 -4.79 16.44 -3.72
CA VAL A 81 -5.09 17.88 -3.72
C VAL A 81 -4.91 18.44 -5.13
N LYS A 82 -5.86 19.27 -5.59
CA LYS A 82 -5.70 19.97 -6.87
C LYS A 82 -4.54 20.96 -6.75
N SER A 83 -3.62 20.88 -7.71
CA SER A 83 -2.57 21.89 -7.95
C SER A 83 -3.15 23.21 -8.42
#